data_AF-A0AAN9FTV0-F1
#
_entry.id   AF-A0AAN9FTV0-F1
#
_cell.length_a   1.000
_cell.length_b   1.000
_cell.length_c   1.000
_cell.angle_alpha   90.00
_cell.angle_beta   90.00
_cell.angle_gamma   90.00
#
_symmetry.space_group_name_H-M   'P 1'
#
loop_
_entity.id
_entity.type
_entity.pdbx_description
1 polymer ?
#
loop_
_entity_poly.entity_id
_entity_poly.type
_entity_poly.pdbx_seq_one_letter_code
_entity_poly.pdbx_strand_id
1 'polypeptide(L)'
;MAAIELFRHCKQGHLEEVRNLVEMRDVDVNIRDKWDSTPLYYACLCGHLPVVEYLIGVGARCEANTFDGERCLYGALTDDIRRVLTQHSLVTTHTIRRDAYDEFLRRLFESGEYSDVTFVILGEIFLLHRCLLSARSEYFRDMFSSRWHNKKKVVINRDLVDPLAFRAVMKYIYTGRFECPQELVQKCIMIGVNCKLPNFKTMLEDALKKALSLQMGKHGLVKVTTVVVEPDTCIGAGSEGVGSDLRELTQATLPKDLRFWPTEMPFCHTQDQANFADICFLIDGYKFICHKMFFCPRSEYFKALLRDHFHETEWQDSSDTRIPVVTLHNISADVFAVLVHYLYCNQTMVTLENAMDVIVAADMLLVPGLKRQCGVYLGSQLHTENVITILRVARMFELPRLEDQCIAFMAKNLDQVLEQEEFQSLILADAGEVVGRQETDSVTVVDELRYYISSAVETISEIQEARTKLASLETLLEDLGIDA
;
A
#
# COMPACT_ATOMS: atom_id res chain seq x y z
N MET A 1 3.81 21.51 2.86
CA MET A 1 4.48 21.71 4.18
C MET A 1 5.25 20.49 4.71
N ALA A 2 4.69 19.27 4.64
CA ALA A 2 5.27 18.06 5.25
C ALA A 2 6.69 17.67 4.74
N ALA A 3 7.02 18.00 3.49
CA ALA A 3 8.37 17.80 2.94
C ALA A 3 9.44 18.62 3.70
N ILE A 4 9.14 19.88 4.01
CA ILE A 4 10.04 20.77 4.76
C ILE A 4 10.21 20.28 6.20
N GLU A 5 9.12 19.79 6.80
CA GLU A 5 9.14 19.17 8.12
C GLU A 5 10.06 17.96 8.14
N LEU A 6 9.99 17.07 7.15
CA LEU A 6 10.86 15.89 7.06
C LEU A 6 12.33 16.28 7.07
N PHE A 7 12.74 17.26 6.25
CA PHE A 7 14.12 17.77 6.26
C PHE A 7 14.53 18.33 7.63
N ARG A 8 13.64 19.06 8.32
CA ARG A 8 13.92 19.61 9.64
C ARG A 8 14.09 18.51 10.69
N HIS A 9 13.21 17.51 10.71
CA HIS A 9 13.28 16.40 11.66
C HIS A 9 14.51 15.50 11.40
N CYS A 10 14.90 15.29 10.14
CA CYS A 10 16.14 14.59 9.80
C CYS A 10 17.40 15.35 10.24
N LYS A 11 17.40 16.69 10.20
CA LYS A 11 18.49 17.52 10.75
C LYS A 11 18.56 17.48 12.28
N GLN A 12 17.41 17.42 12.94
CA GLN A 12 17.29 17.46 14.40
C GLN A 12 17.43 16.08 15.06
N GLY A 13 17.21 14.98 14.32
CA GLY A 13 17.30 13.61 14.84
C GLY A 13 16.01 13.09 15.48
N HIS A 14 14.86 13.72 15.21
CA HIS A 14 13.57 13.36 15.80
C HIS A 14 12.94 12.14 15.11
N LEU A 15 13.40 10.92 15.46
CA LEU A 15 12.99 9.66 14.82
C LEU A 15 11.47 9.45 14.79
N GLU A 16 10.77 9.66 15.90
CA GLU A 16 9.31 9.40 15.97
C GLU A 16 8.51 10.33 15.05
N GLU A 17 8.94 11.58 14.90
CA GLU A 17 8.32 12.53 13.96
C GLU A 17 8.63 12.14 12.51
N VAL A 18 9.85 11.68 12.22
CA VAL A 18 10.20 11.14 10.90
C VAL A 18 9.32 9.91 10.58
N ARG A 19 9.11 9.02 11.55
CA ARG A 19 8.20 7.86 11.41
C ARG A 19 6.78 8.28 11.11
N ASN A 20 6.24 9.22 11.89
CA ASN A 20 4.89 9.72 11.70
C ASN A 20 4.71 10.36 10.31
N LEU A 21 5.64 11.20 9.88
CA LEU A 21 5.59 11.83 8.55
C LEU A 21 5.64 10.81 7.41
N VAL A 22 6.47 9.77 7.55
CA VAL A 22 6.66 8.76 6.50
C VAL A 22 5.52 7.73 6.49
N GLU A 23 5.04 7.30 7.66
CA GLU A 23 4.03 6.23 7.77
C GLU A 23 2.58 6.76 7.69
N MET A 24 2.31 7.89 8.35
CA MET A 24 0.95 8.46 8.42
C MET A 24 0.70 9.46 7.29
N ARG A 25 1.65 10.37 7.02
CA ARG A 25 1.53 11.39 5.95
C ARG A 25 2.12 10.95 4.60
N ASP A 26 2.66 9.73 4.55
CA ASP A 26 3.18 9.05 3.35
C ASP A 26 4.32 9.81 2.63
N VAL A 27 4.99 10.76 3.30
CA VAL A 27 5.98 11.66 2.68
C VAL A 27 7.11 10.85 2.04
N ASP A 28 7.42 11.12 0.77
CA ASP A 28 8.50 10.44 0.07
C ASP A 28 9.85 10.74 0.74
N VAL A 29 10.58 9.69 1.12
CA VAL A 29 11.89 9.79 1.79
C VAL A 29 13.01 10.22 0.85
N ASN A 30 12.77 10.20 -0.46
CA ASN A 30 13.74 10.59 -1.50
C ASN A 30 13.42 11.96 -2.14
N ILE A 31 12.59 12.78 -1.49
CA ILE A 31 12.37 14.17 -1.90
C ILE A 31 13.70 14.95 -1.98
N ARG A 32 13.73 15.95 -2.84
CA ARG A 32 14.88 16.82 -3.04
C ARG A 32 14.52 18.24 -2.62
N ASP A 33 15.44 18.89 -1.91
CA ASP A 33 15.32 20.32 -1.63
C ASP A 33 15.88 21.17 -2.77
N LYS A 34 15.84 22.50 -2.60
CA LYS A 34 16.37 23.46 -3.57
C LYS A 34 17.89 23.35 -3.84
N TRP A 35 18.62 22.55 -3.05
CA TRP A 35 20.05 22.28 -3.22
C TRP A 35 20.31 20.84 -3.67
N ASP A 36 19.29 20.18 -4.21
CA ASP A 36 19.35 18.81 -4.71
C ASP A 36 19.77 17.78 -3.63
N SER A 37 19.45 18.06 -2.37
CA SER A 37 19.83 17.23 -1.22
C SER A 37 18.65 16.42 -0.70
N THR A 38 18.93 15.19 -0.25
CA THR A 38 17.92 14.24 0.26
C THR A 38 17.81 14.28 1.79
N PRO A 39 16.68 13.85 2.39
CA PRO A 39 16.54 13.70 3.83
C PRO A 39 17.61 12.80 4.46
N LEU A 40 17.99 11.72 3.76
CA LEU A 40 19.05 10.81 4.19
C LEU A 40 20.40 11.51 4.30
N TYR A 41 20.76 12.35 3.33
CA TYR A 41 22.00 13.13 3.36
C TYR A 41 22.09 13.98 4.64
N TYR A 42 21.02 14.67 5.02
CA TYR A 42 21.02 15.49 6.24
C TYR A 42 21.10 14.65 7.52
N ALA A 43 20.44 13.50 7.57
CA ALA A 43 20.56 12.58 8.72
C ALA A 43 22.01 12.07 8.87
N CYS A 44 22.67 11.73 7.76
CA CYS A 44 24.08 11.33 7.73
C CYS A 44 25.02 12.47 8.15
N LEU A 45 24.78 13.68 7.63
CA LEU A 45 25.57 14.89 7.91
C LEU A 45 25.49 15.31 9.38
N CYS A 46 24.30 15.22 9.98
CA CYS A 46 24.07 15.57 11.37
C CYS A 46 24.41 14.44 12.35
N GLY A 47 24.71 13.23 11.87
CA GLY A 47 25.15 12.11 12.69
C GLY A 47 24.05 11.32 13.40
N HIS A 48 22.81 11.39 12.92
CA HIS A 48 21.66 10.76 13.57
C HIS A 48 21.47 9.31 13.14
N LEU A 49 22.29 8.40 13.69
CA LEU A 49 22.29 6.98 13.34
C LEU A 49 20.89 6.31 13.36
N PRO A 50 20.02 6.50 14.38
CA PRO A 50 18.70 5.87 14.40
C PRO A 50 17.79 6.33 13.25
N VAL A 51 17.93 7.59 12.81
CA VAL A 51 17.18 8.15 11.68
C VAL A 51 17.74 7.59 10.37
N VAL A 52 19.07 7.46 10.24
CA VAL A 52 19.72 6.85 9.08
C VAL A 52 19.27 5.40 8.89
N GLU A 53 19.31 4.59 9.95
CA GLU A 53 18.87 3.19 9.91
C GLU A 53 17.39 3.08 9.52
N TYR A 54 16.55 3.96 10.05
CA TYR A 54 15.14 4.00 9.69
C TYR A 54 14.92 4.39 8.21
N LEU A 55 15.54 5.49 7.75
CA LEU A 55 15.38 5.97 6.37
C LEU A 55 15.87 4.93 5.35
N ILE A 56 17.03 4.31 5.60
CA ILE A 56 17.52 3.20 4.77
C ILE A 56 16.54 2.02 4.81
N GLY A 57 16.04 1.69 6.00
CA GLY A 57 15.03 0.65 6.17
C GLY A 57 13.77 0.90 5.33
N VAL A 58 13.31 2.15 5.25
CA VAL A 58 12.11 2.54 4.48
C VAL A 58 12.39 2.77 2.99
N GLY A 59 13.64 2.64 2.53
CA GLY A 59 13.99 2.67 1.11
C GLY A 59 14.58 3.99 0.61
N ALA A 60 15.25 4.75 1.48
CA ALA A 60 16.06 5.88 1.05
C ALA A 60 17.22 5.43 0.14
N ARG A 61 17.45 6.14 -0.97
CA ARG A 61 18.47 5.81 -1.97
C ARG A 61 19.87 6.05 -1.43
N CYS A 62 20.68 4.99 -1.36
CA CYS A 62 22.08 5.07 -0.96
C CYS A 62 22.94 4.02 -1.69
N GLU A 63 23.10 4.19 -3.00
CA GLU A 63 23.93 3.29 -3.81
C GLU A 63 25.38 3.79 -3.89
N ALA A 64 26.35 2.91 -3.63
CA ALA A 64 27.77 3.24 -3.80
C ALA A 64 28.09 3.61 -5.25
N ASN A 65 28.94 4.62 -5.45
CA ASN A 65 29.30 5.23 -6.75
C ASN A 65 28.16 5.99 -7.45
N THR A 66 27.07 6.31 -6.74
CA THR A 66 26.06 7.26 -7.22
C THR A 66 26.25 8.62 -6.55
N PHE A 67 25.79 9.69 -7.20
CA PHE A 67 25.88 11.04 -6.64
C PHE A 67 25.29 11.12 -5.22
N ASP A 68 24.15 10.48 -4.99
CA ASP A 68 23.46 10.48 -3.69
C ASP A 68 24.18 9.62 -2.65
N GLY A 69 24.61 8.42 -3.02
CA GLY A 69 25.31 7.51 -2.10
C GLY A 69 26.70 8.00 -1.70
N GLU A 70 27.47 8.55 -2.64
CA GLU A 70 28.78 9.14 -2.34
C GLU A 70 28.64 10.33 -1.39
N ARG A 71 27.63 11.19 -1.60
CA ARG A 71 27.37 12.32 -0.68
C ARG A 71 26.98 11.88 0.71
N CYS A 72 26.19 10.82 0.85
CA CYS A 72 25.86 10.25 2.15
C CYS A 72 27.10 9.64 2.83
N LEU A 73 27.97 8.98 2.05
CA LEU A 73 29.19 8.34 2.56
C LEU A 73 30.26 9.37 2.98
N TYR A 74 30.52 10.37 2.14
CA TYR A 74 31.41 11.49 2.43
C TYR A 74 30.86 12.38 3.54
N GLY A 75 29.54 12.61 3.56
CA GLY A 75 28.85 13.44 4.54
C GLY A 75 28.65 12.76 5.89
N ALA A 76 28.84 11.45 6.02
CA ALA A 76 28.63 10.73 7.27
C ALA A 76 29.54 11.24 8.41
N LEU A 77 28.90 11.73 9.47
CA LEU A 77 29.59 12.28 10.65
C LEU A 77 30.33 11.21 11.46
N THR A 78 29.78 9.99 11.55
CA THR A 78 30.34 8.89 12.36
C THR A 78 30.71 7.68 11.51
N ASP A 79 31.71 6.91 11.98
CA ASP A 79 32.14 5.67 11.31
C ASP A 79 31.07 4.57 11.38
N ASP A 80 30.20 4.60 12.39
CA ASP A 80 29.05 3.68 12.48
C ASP A 80 28.04 3.95 11.37
N ILE A 81 27.75 5.22 11.05
CA ILE A 81 26.91 5.59 9.91
C ILE A 81 27.55 5.14 8.60
N ARG A 82 28.86 5.36 8.40
CA ARG A 82 29.54 4.83 7.20
C ARG A 82 29.46 3.31 7.11
N ARG A 83 29.57 2.61 8.23
CA ARG A 83 29.45 1.15 8.28
C ARG A 83 28.04 0.70 7.87
N VAL A 84 27.00 1.34 8.38
CA VAL A 84 25.61 1.07 7.97
C VAL A 84 25.44 1.33 6.48
N LEU A 85 25.86 2.49 5.97
CA LEU A 85 25.74 2.84 4.54
C LEU A 85 26.51 1.87 3.62
N THR A 86 27.67 1.36 4.04
CA THR A 86 28.48 0.41 3.26
C THR A 86 28.00 -1.04 3.36
N GLN A 87 27.44 -1.45 4.51
CA GLN A 87 26.84 -2.77 4.70
C GLN A 87 25.51 -2.91 3.94
N HIS A 88 24.76 -1.82 3.81
CA HIS A 88 23.49 -1.77 3.08
C HIS A 88 23.64 -1.72 1.54
N SER A 89 24.63 -2.40 0.97
CA SER A 89 24.83 -2.57 -0.49
C SER A 89 23.77 -3.46 -1.17
N LEU A 90 22.50 -3.30 -0.80
CA LEU A 90 21.37 -3.84 -1.51
C LEU A 90 21.24 -3.08 -2.83
N VAL A 91 21.73 -3.74 -3.89
CA VAL A 91 21.44 -3.38 -5.28
C VAL A 91 19.98 -3.70 -5.54
N THR A 92 19.12 -2.69 -5.37
CA THR A 92 17.81 -2.67 -6.02
C THR A 92 17.75 -1.39 -6.83
N THR A 93 17.72 -1.53 -8.15
CA THR A 93 17.58 -0.41 -9.12
C THR A 93 16.23 0.32 -9.01
N HIS A 94 15.33 -0.18 -8.16
CA HIS A 94 14.02 0.39 -7.90
C HIS A 94 13.94 0.83 -6.45
N THR A 95 13.33 2.00 -6.27
CA THR A 95 13.01 2.54 -4.95
C THR A 95 12.14 1.51 -4.24
N ILE A 96 12.62 0.92 -3.14
CA ILE A 96 11.80 0.05 -2.29
C ILE A 96 10.79 0.97 -1.61
N ARG A 97 9.70 1.32 -2.28
CA ARG A 97 8.46 1.57 -1.55
C ARG A 97 8.15 0.23 -0.91
N ARG A 98 8.25 0.14 0.42
CA ARG A 98 7.61 -0.97 1.13
C ARG A 98 6.13 -0.86 0.81
N ASP A 99 5.66 -1.59 -0.20
CA ASP A 99 4.22 -1.68 -0.44
C ASP A 99 3.62 -2.20 0.86
N ALA A 100 2.72 -1.41 1.45
CA ALA A 100 2.04 -1.79 2.69
C ALA A 100 1.36 -3.15 2.55
N TYR A 101 1.03 -3.54 1.31
CA TYR A 101 0.46 -4.83 1.01
C TYR A 101 1.47 -5.99 1.04
N ASP A 102 2.66 -5.83 0.49
CA ASP A 102 3.71 -6.84 0.57
C ASP A 102 4.12 -7.09 2.02
N GLU A 103 4.17 -6.03 2.82
CA GLU A 103 4.42 -6.11 4.26
C GLU A 103 3.27 -6.82 4.99
N PHE A 104 2.02 -6.58 4.61
CA PHE A 104 0.87 -7.33 5.12
C PHE A 104 1.00 -8.83 4.82
N LEU A 105 1.30 -9.21 3.57
CA LEU A 105 1.46 -10.62 3.17
C LEU A 105 2.63 -11.29 3.91
N ARG A 106 3.73 -10.56 4.11
CA ARG A 106 4.88 -11.02 4.89
C ARG A 106 4.50 -11.26 6.35
N ARG A 107 3.82 -10.30 7.00
CA ARG A 107 3.34 -10.44 8.38
C ARG A 107 2.35 -11.58 8.53
N LEU A 108 1.45 -11.76 7.56
CA LEU A 108 0.48 -12.86 7.55
C LEU A 108 1.18 -14.22 7.53
N PHE A 109 2.25 -14.36 6.74
CA PHE A 109 3.07 -15.58 6.73
C PHE A 109 3.83 -15.81 8.04
N GLU A 110 4.41 -14.75 8.61
CA GLU A 110 5.25 -14.85 9.81
C GLU A 110 4.44 -15.08 11.08
N SER A 111 3.28 -14.42 11.21
CA SER A 111 2.43 -14.53 12.40
C SER A 111 1.62 -15.82 12.41
N GLY A 112 1.17 -16.29 11.23
CA GLY A 112 0.24 -17.40 11.10
C GLY A 112 -1.14 -17.13 11.69
N GLU A 113 -1.50 -15.86 11.91
CA GLU A 113 -2.84 -15.46 12.37
C GLU A 113 -3.92 -15.90 11.37
N TYR A 114 -5.02 -16.46 11.87
CA TYR A 114 -6.10 -17.03 11.05
C TYR A 114 -5.72 -18.25 10.20
N SER A 115 -4.60 -18.92 10.51
CA SER A 115 -4.21 -20.17 9.84
C SER A 115 -5.23 -21.30 10.06
N ASP A 116 -5.49 -22.06 9.00
CA ASP A 116 -6.46 -23.16 8.95
C ASP A 116 -5.79 -24.52 8.62
N VAL A 117 -4.46 -24.51 8.47
CA VAL A 117 -3.63 -25.72 8.32
C VAL A 117 -2.26 -25.56 8.97
N THR A 118 -1.81 -26.62 9.64
CA THR A 118 -0.48 -26.72 10.25
C THR A 118 0.36 -27.77 9.54
N PHE A 119 1.52 -27.39 9.04
CA PHE A 119 2.53 -28.32 8.52
C PHE A 119 3.60 -28.59 9.58
N VAL A 120 3.98 -29.86 9.73
CA VAL A 120 5.10 -30.27 10.60
C VAL A 120 6.16 -30.96 9.76
N ILE A 121 7.35 -30.38 9.70
CA ILE A 121 8.48 -30.85 8.89
C ILE A 121 9.71 -30.96 9.78
N LEU A 122 10.22 -32.19 9.98
CA LEU A 122 11.38 -32.45 10.85
C LEU A 122 11.28 -31.80 12.25
N GLY A 123 10.07 -31.69 12.80
CA GLY A 123 9.80 -31.07 14.10
C GLY A 123 9.52 -29.57 14.05
N GLU A 124 9.80 -28.87 12.95
CA GLU A 124 9.40 -27.48 12.76
C GLU A 124 7.92 -27.36 12.40
N ILE A 125 7.26 -26.31 12.92
CA ILE A 125 5.84 -26.05 12.76
C ILE A 125 5.66 -24.83 11.84
N PHE A 126 4.81 -24.99 10.84
CA PHE A 126 4.41 -23.94 9.91
C PHE A 126 2.89 -23.77 9.96
N LEU A 127 2.44 -22.58 10.35
CA LEU A 127 1.02 -22.18 10.35
C LEU A 127 0.72 -21.49 9.01
N LEU A 128 -0.15 -22.08 8.19
CA LEU A 128 -0.41 -21.63 6.83
C LEU A 128 -1.91 -21.55 6.53
N HIS A 129 -2.24 -20.91 5.40
CA HIS A 129 -3.60 -20.65 4.93
C HIS A 129 -3.89 -21.45 3.66
N ARG A 130 -4.92 -22.29 3.67
CA ARG A 130 -5.28 -23.14 2.52
C ARG A 130 -5.69 -22.33 1.30
N CYS A 131 -6.40 -21.22 1.50
CA CYS A 131 -6.87 -20.37 0.40
C CYS A 131 -5.70 -19.83 -0.43
N LEU A 132 -4.67 -19.26 0.21
CA LEU A 132 -3.46 -18.77 -0.46
C LEU A 132 -2.69 -19.89 -1.14
N LEU A 133 -2.46 -20.99 -0.43
CA LEU A 133 -1.74 -22.13 -0.99
C LEU A 133 -2.48 -22.70 -2.21
N SER A 134 -3.80 -22.79 -2.18
CA SER A 134 -4.62 -23.35 -3.27
C SER A 134 -4.75 -22.39 -4.45
N ALA A 135 -4.79 -21.08 -4.20
CA ALA A 135 -4.81 -20.07 -5.25
C ALA A 135 -3.49 -20.05 -6.05
N ARG A 136 -2.37 -20.26 -5.37
CA ARG A 136 -1.02 -20.14 -5.94
C ARG A 136 -0.40 -21.47 -6.40
N SER A 137 -1.01 -22.60 -6.09
CA SER A 137 -0.45 -23.92 -6.38
C SER A 137 -1.52 -24.98 -6.56
N GLU A 138 -1.55 -25.53 -7.77
CA GLU A 138 -2.44 -26.64 -8.11
C GLU A 138 -2.18 -27.87 -7.23
N TYR A 139 -0.92 -28.10 -6.86
CA TYR A 139 -0.56 -29.21 -5.99
C TYR A 139 -1.27 -29.11 -4.64
N PHE A 140 -1.23 -27.94 -3.99
CA PHE A 140 -1.91 -27.76 -2.71
C PHE A 140 -3.43 -27.87 -2.86
N ARG A 141 -4.01 -27.29 -3.92
CA ARG A 141 -5.43 -27.41 -4.25
C ARG A 141 -5.88 -28.87 -4.40
N ASP A 142 -5.15 -29.66 -5.19
CA ASP A 142 -5.42 -31.08 -5.42
C ASP A 142 -5.31 -31.88 -4.11
N MET A 143 -4.29 -31.58 -3.31
CA MET A 143 -4.01 -32.30 -2.06
C MET A 143 -5.04 -31.99 -0.98
N PHE A 144 -5.48 -30.74 -0.83
CA PHE A 144 -6.56 -30.37 0.11
C PHE A 144 -7.92 -30.91 -0.31
N SER A 145 -8.14 -31.11 -1.60
CA SER A 145 -9.35 -31.77 -2.13
C SER A 145 -9.32 -33.30 -1.99
N SER A 146 -8.14 -33.89 -1.78
CA SER A 146 -7.96 -35.35 -1.74
C SER A 146 -7.33 -35.80 -0.41
N ARG A 147 -6.02 -36.07 -0.39
CA ARG A 147 -5.31 -36.73 0.72
C ARG A 147 -5.33 -35.93 2.03
N TRP A 148 -5.42 -34.61 1.95
CA TRP A 148 -5.45 -33.67 3.07
C TRP A 148 -6.83 -33.07 3.33
N HIS A 149 -7.87 -33.65 2.73
CA HIS A 149 -9.24 -33.27 3.00
C HIS A 149 -9.55 -33.36 4.51
N ASN A 150 -10.11 -32.28 5.06
CA ASN A 150 -10.42 -32.10 6.49
C ASN A 150 -9.25 -32.26 7.48
N LYS A 151 -8.00 -32.35 7.01
CA LYS A 151 -6.83 -32.48 7.90
C LYS A 151 -6.32 -31.12 8.32
N LYS A 152 -6.52 -30.74 9.58
CA LYS A 152 -5.94 -29.52 10.16
C LYS A 152 -4.42 -29.58 10.32
N LYS A 153 -3.84 -30.79 10.41
CA LYS A 153 -2.40 -31.02 10.59
C LYS A 153 -1.87 -31.97 9.52
N VAL A 154 -0.82 -31.53 8.82
CA VAL A 154 -0.11 -32.30 7.79
C VAL A 154 1.32 -32.52 8.26
N VAL A 155 1.69 -33.79 8.48
CA VAL A 155 3.05 -34.15 8.91
C VAL A 155 3.82 -34.68 7.70
N ILE A 156 4.96 -34.07 7.40
CA ILE A 156 5.87 -34.46 6.33
C ILE A 156 7.15 -35.01 6.97
N ASN A 157 7.21 -36.34 7.13
CA ASN A 157 8.36 -37.06 7.70
C ASN A 157 9.33 -37.57 6.63
N ARG A 158 9.48 -36.85 5.52
CA ARG A 158 10.45 -37.23 4.49
C ARG A 158 11.75 -36.47 4.74
N ASP A 159 12.85 -37.19 4.97
CA ASP A 159 14.21 -36.64 5.14
C ASP A 159 14.73 -35.80 3.95
N LEU A 160 13.92 -35.68 2.89
CA LEU A 160 14.21 -34.95 1.66
C LEU A 160 13.79 -33.48 1.71
N VAL A 161 12.92 -33.06 2.65
CA VAL A 161 12.42 -31.67 2.71
C VAL A 161 13.14 -30.90 3.81
N ASP A 162 14.00 -29.99 3.40
CA ASP A 162 14.70 -29.06 4.28
C ASP A 162 13.73 -27.96 4.78
N PRO A 163 13.60 -27.72 6.10
CA PRO A 163 12.64 -26.77 6.64
C PRO A 163 12.90 -25.31 6.21
N LEU A 164 14.17 -24.93 6.05
CA LEU A 164 14.55 -23.57 5.61
C LEU A 164 14.20 -23.38 4.12
N ALA A 165 14.44 -24.40 3.30
CA ALA A 165 14.02 -24.38 1.91
C ALA A 165 12.49 -24.34 1.77
N PHE A 166 11.77 -25.12 2.58
CA PHE A 166 10.31 -25.09 2.62
C PHE A 166 9.80 -23.70 3.02
N ARG A 167 10.37 -23.09 4.07
CA ARG A 167 10.05 -21.72 4.50
C ARG A 167 10.22 -20.71 3.38
N ALA A 168 11.33 -20.77 2.64
CA ALA A 168 11.60 -19.85 1.53
C ALA A 168 10.59 -19.99 0.40
N VAL A 169 10.19 -21.22 0.04
CA VAL A 169 9.17 -21.45 -0.99
C VAL A 169 7.79 -21.01 -0.51
N MET A 170 7.42 -21.26 0.75
CA MET A 170 6.14 -20.77 1.28
C MET A 170 6.11 -19.24 1.36
N LYS A 171 7.21 -18.59 1.77
CA LYS A 171 7.34 -17.12 1.74
C LYS A 171 7.09 -16.59 0.32
N TYR A 172 7.69 -17.21 -0.70
CA TYR A 172 7.44 -16.87 -2.10
C TYR A 172 5.98 -17.06 -2.54
N ILE A 173 5.30 -18.11 -2.07
CA ILE A 173 3.88 -18.31 -2.37
C ILE A 173 3.04 -17.12 -1.84
N TYR A 174 3.36 -16.62 -0.65
CA TYR A 174 2.64 -15.51 0.00
C TYR A 174 2.97 -14.15 -0.62
N THR A 175 4.24 -13.85 -0.82
CA THR A 175 4.69 -12.48 -1.13
C THR A 175 5.20 -12.32 -2.56
N GLY A 176 5.42 -13.40 -3.29
CA GLY A 176 6.10 -13.37 -4.59
C GLY A 176 7.59 -13.08 -4.50
N ARG A 177 8.09 -12.73 -3.31
CA ARG A 177 9.49 -12.47 -3.02
C ARG A 177 10.17 -13.75 -2.55
N PHE A 178 11.30 -14.09 -3.16
CA PHE A 178 12.10 -15.24 -2.76
C PHE A 178 13.43 -14.80 -2.18
N GLU A 179 13.84 -15.46 -1.09
CA GLU A 179 15.10 -15.20 -0.41
C GLU A 179 15.58 -16.49 0.24
N CYS A 180 16.76 -16.98 -0.17
CA CYS A 180 17.38 -18.11 0.51
C CYS A 180 18.91 -18.13 0.34
N PRO A 181 19.65 -18.81 1.25
CA PRO A 181 21.07 -19.09 1.06
C PRO A 181 21.33 -19.84 -0.25
N GLN A 182 22.43 -19.50 -0.94
CA GLN A 182 22.79 -20.11 -2.23
C GLN A 182 22.82 -21.65 -2.18
N GLU A 183 23.25 -22.22 -1.04
CA GLU A 183 23.38 -23.66 -0.82
C GLU A 183 22.02 -24.40 -0.82
N LEU A 184 20.93 -23.69 -0.53
CA LEU A 184 19.58 -24.25 -0.45
C LEU A 184 18.76 -24.07 -1.73
N VAL A 185 19.25 -23.29 -2.70
CA VAL A 185 18.51 -22.97 -3.94
C VAL A 185 18.04 -24.23 -4.68
N GLN A 186 18.89 -25.24 -4.79
CA GLN A 186 18.52 -26.51 -5.46
C GLN A 186 17.42 -27.26 -4.70
N LYS A 187 17.45 -27.22 -3.36
CA LYS A 187 16.36 -27.80 -2.55
C LYS A 187 15.06 -27.02 -2.74
N CYS A 188 15.12 -25.69 -2.80
CA CYS A 188 13.97 -24.84 -3.09
C CYS A 188 13.37 -25.13 -4.47
N ILE A 189 14.20 -25.30 -5.50
CA ILE A 189 13.74 -25.68 -6.86
C ILE A 189 12.98 -27.01 -6.82
N MET A 190 13.53 -28.03 -6.14
CA MET A 190 12.84 -29.32 -6.00
C MET A 190 11.48 -29.20 -5.32
N ILE A 191 11.38 -28.40 -4.25
CA ILE A 191 10.11 -28.14 -3.56
C ILE A 191 9.14 -27.40 -4.48
N GLY A 192 9.57 -26.33 -5.15
CA GLY A 192 8.73 -25.54 -6.04
C GLY A 192 8.18 -26.35 -7.23
N VAL A 193 9.00 -27.23 -7.82
CA VAL A 193 8.56 -28.16 -8.88
C VAL A 193 7.53 -29.15 -8.35
N ASN A 194 7.76 -29.72 -7.16
CA ASN A 194 6.79 -30.62 -6.52
C ASN A 194 5.48 -29.91 -6.17
N CYS A 195 5.55 -28.63 -5.81
CA CYS A 195 4.40 -27.76 -5.57
C CYS A 195 3.76 -27.24 -6.88
N LYS A 196 4.22 -27.66 -8.06
CA LYS A 196 3.71 -27.21 -9.37
C LYS A 196 3.68 -25.69 -9.51
N LEU A 197 4.70 -24.98 -9.00
CA LEU A 197 4.78 -23.53 -9.14
C LEU A 197 5.22 -23.15 -10.57
N PRO A 198 4.42 -22.36 -11.32
CA PRO A 198 4.74 -21.97 -12.69
C PRO A 198 5.97 -21.07 -12.71
N ASN A 199 6.84 -21.23 -13.72
CA ASN A 199 8.04 -20.42 -13.96
C ASN A 199 9.06 -20.32 -12.79
N PHE A 200 8.80 -20.97 -11.64
CA PHE A 200 9.61 -20.85 -10.44
C PHE A 200 11.03 -21.42 -10.62
N LYS A 201 11.13 -22.56 -11.30
CA LYS A 201 12.42 -23.20 -11.60
C LYS A 201 13.29 -22.29 -12.47
N THR A 202 12.75 -21.83 -13.60
CA THR A 202 13.48 -20.99 -14.56
C THR A 202 13.89 -19.67 -13.92
N MET A 203 12.99 -19.06 -13.15
CA MET A 203 13.26 -17.84 -12.38
C MET A 203 14.47 -18.00 -11.43
N LEU A 204 14.52 -19.09 -10.64
CA LEU A 204 15.62 -19.32 -9.71
C LEU A 204 16.94 -19.69 -10.42
N GLU A 205 16.88 -20.46 -11.51
CA GLU A 205 18.05 -20.79 -12.31
C GLU A 205 18.68 -19.52 -12.94
N ASP A 206 17.85 -18.62 -13.47
CA ASP A 206 18.29 -17.35 -14.02
C ASP A 206 18.85 -16.40 -12.94
N ALA A 207 18.19 -16.32 -11.79
CA ALA A 207 18.68 -15.54 -10.65
C ALA A 207 20.03 -16.06 -10.14
N LEU A 208 20.19 -17.38 -10.03
CA LEU A 208 21.45 -18.00 -9.65
C LEU A 208 22.55 -17.72 -10.67
N LYS A 209 22.26 -17.83 -11.97
CA LYS A 209 23.21 -17.53 -13.04
C LYS A 209 23.69 -16.07 -12.99
N LYS A 210 22.77 -15.11 -12.79
CA LYS A 210 23.09 -13.69 -12.61
C LYS A 210 23.97 -13.47 -11.38
N ALA A 211 23.62 -14.08 -10.24
CA ALA A 211 24.38 -13.96 -9.01
C ALA A 211 25.82 -14.49 -9.17
N LEU A 212 25.99 -15.65 -9.82
CA LEU A 212 27.30 -16.24 -10.10
C LEU A 212 28.15 -15.38 -11.05
N SER A 213 27.55 -14.75 -12.07
CA SER A 213 28.29 -13.85 -12.97
C SER A 213 28.88 -12.61 -12.27
N LEU A 214 28.20 -12.10 -11.23
CA LEU A 214 28.66 -10.95 -10.46
C LEU A 214 29.89 -11.29 -9.59
N GLN A 215 30.02 -12.55 -9.15
CA GLN A 215 31.19 -13.01 -8.39
C GLN A 215 32.46 -13.01 -9.25
N MET A 216 32.34 -13.37 -10.53
CA MET A 216 33.49 -13.46 -11.43
C MET A 216 34.04 -12.07 -11.82
N GLY A 217 33.22 -11.02 -11.80
CA GLY A 217 33.63 -9.65 -12.16
C GLY A 217 34.40 -8.89 -11.07
N LYS A 218 34.29 -9.29 -9.79
CA LYS A 218 34.89 -8.57 -8.64
C LYS A 218 36.01 -9.40 -7.98
N HIS A 219 37.11 -9.64 -8.72
CA HIS A 219 38.42 -10.18 -8.25
C HIS A 219 38.42 -10.97 -6.92
N GLY A 220 37.56 -11.99 -6.78
CA GLY A 220 37.56 -12.92 -5.63
C GLY A 220 37.15 -12.35 -4.27
N LEU A 221 36.71 -11.09 -4.16
CA LEU A 221 36.39 -10.45 -2.87
C LEU A 221 34.91 -10.56 -2.46
N VAL A 222 34.01 -10.96 -3.37
CA VAL A 222 32.56 -11.01 -3.12
C VAL A 222 32.02 -12.44 -3.20
N LYS A 223 31.69 -13.01 -2.03
CA LYS A 223 30.96 -14.28 -1.93
C LYS A 223 29.45 -13.98 -1.92
N VAL A 224 28.71 -14.47 -2.91
CA VAL A 224 27.25 -14.50 -2.87
C VAL A 224 26.88 -15.50 -1.77
N THR A 225 26.19 -15.01 -0.76
CA THR A 225 25.70 -15.83 0.36
C THR A 225 24.21 -16.15 0.19
N THR A 226 23.47 -15.24 -0.42
CA THR A 226 22.00 -15.29 -0.51
C THR A 226 21.56 -14.97 -1.94
N VAL A 227 20.60 -15.74 -2.44
CA VAL A 227 19.90 -15.44 -3.70
C VAL A 227 18.57 -14.79 -3.33
N VAL A 228 18.35 -13.60 -3.89
CA VAL A 228 17.12 -12.82 -3.72
C VAL A 228 16.46 -12.65 -5.08
N VAL A 229 15.16 -12.90 -5.14
CA VAL A 229 14.31 -12.57 -6.29
C VAL A 229 13.19 -11.68 -5.78
N GLU A 230 13.16 -10.46 -6.29
CA GLU A 230 12.09 -9.51 -6.01
C GLU A 230 10.88 -9.80 -6.91
N PRO A 231 9.65 -9.55 -6.43
CA PRO A 231 8.46 -9.70 -7.26
C PRO A 231 8.51 -8.71 -8.43
N ASP A 232 7.95 -9.11 -9.59
CA ASP A 232 7.83 -8.22 -10.74
C ASP A 232 6.88 -7.06 -10.40
N THR A 233 7.42 -5.89 -10.07
CA THR A 233 6.68 -4.67 -9.72
C THR A 233 6.03 -3.99 -10.93
N CYS A 234 6.09 -4.59 -12.12
CA CYS A 234 5.42 -4.10 -13.31
C CYS A 234 3.90 -4.32 -13.18
N ILE A 235 3.22 -3.34 -12.59
CA ILE A 235 1.75 -3.21 -12.55
C ILE A 235 1.27 -2.81 -13.97
N GLY A 236 1.45 -3.70 -14.94
CA GLY A 236 0.71 -3.70 -16.19
C GLY A 236 -0.46 -4.67 -16.06
N ALA A 237 -1.54 -4.46 -16.81
CA ALA A 237 -2.76 -5.27 -16.78
C ALA A 237 -2.60 -6.76 -17.21
N GLY A 238 -1.37 -7.28 -17.27
CA GLY A 238 -1.04 -8.66 -17.63
C GLY A 238 0.19 -9.23 -16.91
N SER A 239 0.59 -8.71 -15.75
CA SER A 239 1.66 -9.35 -14.97
C SER A 239 1.16 -10.62 -14.27
N GLU A 240 1.74 -11.75 -14.63
CA GLU A 240 1.58 -13.05 -13.96
C GLU A 240 2.28 -12.97 -12.59
N GLY A 241 1.52 -12.86 -11.51
CA GLY A 241 2.11 -12.64 -10.18
C GLY A 241 1.11 -12.86 -9.04
N VAL A 242 1.53 -12.57 -7.81
CA VAL A 242 0.64 -12.74 -6.63
C VAL A 242 -0.68 -11.96 -6.79
N GLY A 243 -0.63 -10.78 -7.41
CA GLY A 243 -1.82 -9.97 -7.65
C GLY A 243 -2.87 -10.62 -8.56
N SER A 244 -2.45 -11.39 -9.58
CA SER A 244 -3.40 -12.09 -10.46
C SER A 244 -4.12 -13.22 -9.72
N ASP A 245 -3.39 -13.97 -8.91
CA ASP A 245 -3.92 -15.15 -8.22
C ASP A 245 -4.83 -14.76 -7.05
N LEU A 246 -4.50 -13.65 -6.36
CA LEU A 246 -5.40 -13.07 -5.36
C LEU A 246 -6.64 -12.44 -5.99
N ARG A 247 -6.55 -11.93 -7.22
CA ARG A 247 -7.71 -11.46 -7.96
C ARG A 247 -8.65 -12.62 -8.28
N GLU A 248 -8.13 -13.76 -8.69
CA GLU A 248 -8.93 -14.97 -8.87
C GLU A 248 -9.62 -15.41 -7.58
N LEU A 249 -8.89 -15.44 -6.47
CA LEU A 249 -9.45 -15.72 -5.15
C LEU A 249 -10.59 -14.74 -4.80
N THR A 250 -10.41 -13.45 -5.10
CA THR A 250 -11.42 -12.40 -4.87
C THR A 250 -12.69 -12.65 -5.70
N GLN A 251 -12.55 -13.02 -6.97
CA GLN A 251 -13.74 -13.28 -7.83
C GLN A 251 -14.57 -14.45 -7.30
N ALA A 252 -13.95 -15.40 -6.58
CA ALA A 252 -14.65 -16.49 -5.92
C ALA A 252 -15.39 -16.06 -4.64
N THR A 253 -15.04 -14.93 -4.03
CA THR A 253 -15.73 -14.39 -2.83
C THR A 253 -16.92 -13.49 -3.18
N LEU A 254 -16.92 -12.89 -4.37
CA LEU A 254 -17.94 -11.96 -4.85
C LEU A 254 -19.20 -12.68 -5.41
N PRO A 255 -20.41 -12.15 -5.14
CA PRO A 255 -21.63 -12.56 -5.82
C PRO A 255 -21.48 -12.43 -7.34
N LYS A 256 -22.10 -13.34 -8.11
CA LYS A 256 -21.95 -13.40 -9.58
C LYS A 256 -22.25 -12.06 -10.28
N ASP A 257 -23.26 -11.35 -9.81
CA ASP A 257 -23.72 -10.09 -10.41
C ASP A 257 -22.79 -8.90 -10.12
N LEU A 258 -21.93 -9.03 -9.10
CA LEU A 258 -21.00 -7.98 -8.66
C LEU A 258 -19.54 -8.27 -9.06
N ARG A 259 -19.33 -9.24 -9.96
CA ARG A 259 -17.99 -9.58 -10.45
C ARG A 259 -17.51 -8.56 -11.46
N PHE A 260 -16.34 -7.96 -11.18
CA PHE A 260 -15.75 -6.93 -12.04
C PHE A 260 -15.32 -7.40 -13.43
N TRP A 261 -15.12 -8.71 -13.65
CA TRP A 261 -14.63 -9.22 -14.94
C TRP A 261 -15.42 -10.45 -15.40
N PRO A 262 -15.89 -10.50 -16.66
CA PRO A 262 -16.70 -11.58 -17.18
C PRO A 262 -15.91 -12.84 -17.63
N THR A 263 -14.64 -13.01 -17.26
CA THR A 263 -13.81 -14.10 -17.79
C THR A 263 -14.19 -15.48 -17.22
N GLU A 264 -14.31 -16.46 -18.11
CA GLU A 264 -13.97 -17.85 -17.80
C GLU A 264 -12.48 -17.91 -17.48
N MET A 265 -12.16 -17.76 -16.18
CA MET A 265 -10.79 -17.77 -15.66
C MET A 265 -10.22 -19.20 -15.74
N PRO A 266 -8.92 -19.37 -16.02
CA PRO A 266 -8.31 -20.68 -16.25
C PRO A 266 -8.45 -21.65 -15.07
N PHE A 267 -8.61 -21.15 -13.84
CA PHE A 267 -8.82 -21.97 -12.65
C PHE A 267 -10.14 -21.69 -11.94
N CYS A 268 -11.15 -21.21 -12.67
CA CYS A 268 -12.46 -20.88 -12.13
C CYS A 268 -12.93 -21.98 -11.17
N HIS A 269 -13.04 -21.61 -9.90
CA HIS A 269 -13.68 -22.44 -8.88
C HIS A 269 -15.11 -22.70 -9.37
N THR A 270 -15.33 -23.86 -9.97
CA THR A 270 -16.68 -24.41 -10.03
C THR A 270 -17.22 -24.37 -8.61
N GLN A 271 -18.46 -23.89 -8.44
CA GLN A 271 -19.03 -23.48 -7.15
C GLN A 271 -19.01 -24.58 -6.04
N ASP A 272 -18.52 -25.77 -6.34
CA ASP A 272 -18.33 -26.93 -5.46
C ASP A 272 -16.92 -27.10 -4.88
N GLN A 273 -15.91 -26.31 -5.26
CA GLN A 273 -14.59 -26.37 -4.61
C GLN A 273 -14.49 -25.43 -3.41
N ALA A 274 -14.02 -26.01 -2.28
CA ALA A 274 -13.88 -25.31 -1.01
C ALA A 274 -12.98 -24.08 -1.14
N ASN A 275 -13.59 -22.90 -1.24
CA ASN A 275 -12.91 -21.60 -1.16
C ASN A 275 -12.38 -21.31 0.27
N PHE A 276 -12.26 -22.31 1.14
CA PHE A 276 -11.79 -22.26 2.54
C PHE A 276 -12.24 -21.02 3.35
N ALA A 277 -13.38 -20.46 3.01
CA ALA A 277 -13.90 -19.25 3.60
C ALA A 277 -14.37 -19.53 5.03
N ASP A 278 -14.08 -18.59 5.92
CA ASP A 278 -14.34 -18.70 7.36
C ASP A 278 -15.25 -17.57 7.87
N ILE A 279 -15.77 -16.73 6.97
CA ILE A 279 -16.79 -15.72 7.25
C ILE A 279 -17.68 -15.42 6.03
N CYS A 280 -18.93 -15.05 6.27
CA CYS A 280 -19.87 -14.56 5.26
C CYS A 280 -20.40 -13.18 5.66
N PHE A 281 -20.32 -12.19 4.78
CA PHE A 281 -20.98 -10.90 4.98
C PHE A 281 -22.30 -10.84 4.20
N LEU A 282 -23.38 -10.41 4.85
CA LEU A 282 -24.70 -10.22 4.25
C LEU A 282 -24.97 -8.72 4.10
N ILE A 283 -25.14 -8.26 2.86
CA ILE A 283 -25.30 -6.84 2.50
C ILE A 283 -26.31 -6.73 1.38
N ASP A 284 -27.39 -5.97 1.56
CA ASP A 284 -28.48 -5.82 0.58
C ASP A 284 -29.02 -7.16 0.03
N GLY A 285 -28.99 -8.22 0.84
CA GLY A 285 -29.37 -9.58 0.43
C GLY A 285 -28.31 -10.38 -0.32
N TYR A 286 -27.18 -9.76 -0.69
CA TYR A 286 -26.02 -10.42 -1.28
C TYR A 286 -25.13 -11.07 -0.22
N LYS A 287 -24.62 -12.27 -0.53
CA LYS A 287 -23.71 -13.04 0.32
C LYS A 287 -22.29 -12.97 -0.21
N PHE A 288 -21.40 -12.36 0.58
CA PHE A 288 -19.97 -12.30 0.32
C PHE A 288 -19.26 -13.36 1.17
N ILE A 289 -18.73 -14.40 0.53
CA ILE A 289 -18.10 -15.54 1.21
C ILE A 289 -16.59 -15.28 1.27
N CYS A 290 -16.09 -14.86 2.42
CA CYS A 290 -14.80 -14.19 2.58
C CYS A 290 -13.88 -14.90 3.58
N HIS A 291 -12.66 -14.36 3.72
CA HIS A 291 -11.64 -14.90 4.61
C HIS A 291 -11.17 -13.83 5.61
N LYS A 292 -11.27 -14.12 6.91
CA LYS A 292 -10.95 -13.17 8.00
C LYS A 292 -9.54 -12.60 7.91
N MET A 293 -8.60 -13.39 7.40
CA MET A 293 -7.19 -13.02 7.25
C MET A 293 -6.94 -11.78 6.37
N PHE A 294 -7.84 -11.44 5.44
CA PHE A 294 -7.68 -10.23 4.62
C PHE A 294 -8.35 -8.99 5.24
N PHE A 295 -9.33 -9.20 6.12
CA PHE A 295 -10.09 -8.11 6.73
C PHE A 295 -9.43 -7.62 8.01
N CYS A 296 -9.15 -8.53 8.95
CA CYS A 296 -8.71 -8.12 10.29
C CYS A 296 -7.35 -7.40 10.30
N PRO A 297 -6.32 -7.83 9.55
CA PRO A 297 -5.03 -7.12 9.55
C PRO A 297 -5.06 -5.79 8.79
N ARG A 298 -6.11 -5.55 7.98
CA ARG A 298 -6.21 -4.38 7.08
C ARG A 298 -7.31 -3.39 7.48
N SER A 299 -8.09 -3.72 8.51
CA SER A 299 -9.16 -2.90 9.06
C SER A 299 -9.30 -3.16 10.55
N GLU A 300 -9.05 -2.13 11.36
CA GLU A 300 -9.25 -2.21 12.81
C GLU A 300 -10.74 -2.36 13.16
N TYR A 301 -11.65 -1.86 12.31
CA TYR A 301 -13.09 -2.10 12.44
C TYR A 301 -13.41 -3.59 12.37
N PHE A 302 -12.99 -4.29 11.31
CA PHE A 302 -13.26 -5.74 11.19
C PHE A 302 -12.54 -6.55 12.25
N LYS A 303 -11.33 -6.13 12.64
CA LYS A 303 -10.60 -6.77 13.73
C LYS A 303 -11.35 -6.64 15.06
N ALA A 304 -11.93 -5.49 15.38
CA ALA A 304 -12.75 -5.30 16.57
C ALA A 304 -14.06 -6.08 16.46
N LEU A 305 -14.79 -5.91 15.35
CA LEU A 305 -16.05 -6.61 15.06
C LEU A 305 -15.92 -8.13 15.23
N LEU A 306 -14.84 -8.70 14.70
CA LEU A 306 -14.62 -10.14 14.69
C LEU A 306 -13.86 -10.65 15.93
N ARG A 307 -13.34 -9.77 16.79
CA ARG A 307 -12.79 -10.13 18.11
C ARG A 307 -13.86 -10.10 19.20
N ASP A 308 -14.73 -9.08 19.18
CA ASP A 308 -15.63 -8.77 20.29
C ASP A 308 -17.06 -9.32 20.11
N HIS A 309 -17.47 -9.77 18.92
CA HIS A 309 -18.85 -10.21 18.64
C HIS A 309 -18.99 -11.66 18.15
N PHE A 310 -18.79 -12.62 19.06
CA PHE A 310 -19.27 -14.01 18.89
C PHE A 310 -20.38 -14.39 19.88
N HIS A 311 -21.34 -13.47 20.13
CA HIS A 311 -22.60 -13.81 20.81
C HIS A 311 -23.88 -13.51 20.01
N GLU A 312 -23.82 -12.75 18.91
CA GLU A 312 -25.02 -12.28 18.17
C GLU A 312 -25.36 -13.07 16.89
N THR A 313 -24.74 -14.23 16.64
CA THR A 313 -25.21 -15.06 15.54
C THR A 313 -26.48 -15.79 15.98
N GLU A 314 -27.64 -15.36 15.49
CA GLU A 314 -28.89 -16.13 15.62
C GLU A 314 -28.67 -17.53 15.03
N TRP A 315 -28.60 -18.51 15.92
CA TRP A 315 -28.45 -19.92 15.57
C TRP A 315 -29.79 -20.44 15.03
N GLN A 316 -30.06 -20.24 13.74
CA GLN A 316 -31.11 -21.02 13.09
C GLN A 316 -30.57 -22.41 12.74
N ASP A 317 -31.25 -23.40 13.28
CA ASP A 317 -30.95 -24.83 13.29
C ASP A 317 -30.53 -25.45 11.95
N SER A 318 -29.93 -26.63 12.09
CA SER A 318 -29.68 -27.72 11.13
C SER A 318 -28.36 -27.73 10.32
N SER A 319 -27.48 -28.62 10.79
CA SER A 319 -26.51 -29.51 10.09
C SER A 319 -25.49 -28.93 9.09
N ASP A 320 -24.24 -29.31 9.35
CA ASP A 320 -23.00 -29.17 8.57
C ASP A 320 -22.36 -27.78 8.45
N THR A 321 -21.20 -27.64 9.11
CA THR A 321 -20.13 -26.65 8.87
C THR A 321 -20.59 -25.25 8.40
N ARG A 322 -21.46 -24.57 9.16
CA ARG A 322 -21.92 -23.23 8.76
C ARG A 322 -20.88 -22.15 9.07
N ILE A 323 -20.41 -21.51 8.01
CA ILE A 323 -19.60 -20.29 8.03
C ILE A 323 -20.39 -19.21 8.80
N PRO A 324 -19.78 -18.48 9.76
CA PRO A 324 -20.48 -17.42 10.48
C PRO A 324 -20.91 -16.30 9.54
N VAL A 325 -22.16 -15.83 9.70
CA VAL A 325 -22.75 -14.77 8.88
C VAL A 325 -22.81 -13.48 9.69
N VAL A 326 -22.30 -12.39 9.11
CA VAL A 326 -22.30 -11.04 9.68
C VAL A 326 -23.07 -10.12 8.75
N THR A 327 -24.11 -9.46 9.26
CA THR A 327 -24.86 -8.48 8.47
C THR A 327 -24.23 -7.11 8.65
N LEU A 328 -23.91 -6.43 7.55
CA LEU A 328 -23.46 -5.04 7.59
C LEU A 328 -24.58 -4.14 7.07
N HIS A 329 -24.76 -3.01 7.74
CA HIS A 329 -25.74 -1.98 7.39
C HIS A 329 -25.02 -0.71 6.92
N ASN A 330 -25.73 0.17 6.23
CA ASN A 330 -25.22 1.47 5.75
C ASN A 330 -24.05 1.38 4.76
N ILE A 331 -23.96 0.28 4.00
CA ILE A 331 -23.02 0.12 2.90
C ILE A 331 -23.73 -0.61 1.77
N SER A 332 -23.60 -0.13 0.54
CA SER A 332 -24.18 -0.81 -0.62
C SER A 332 -23.33 -2.02 -1.02
N ALA A 333 -23.97 -3.02 -1.63
CA ALA A 333 -23.26 -4.20 -2.11
C ALA A 333 -22.16 -3.87 -3.14
N ASP A 334 -22.36 -2.85 -4.00
CA ASP A 334 -21.37 -2.40 -4.99
C ASP A 334 -20.12 -1.81 -4.32
N VAL A 335 -20.32 -0.94 -3.33
CA VAL A 335 -19.22 -0.32 -2.58
C VAL A 335 -18.47 -1.38 -1.77
N PHE A 336 -19.19 -2.33 -1.18
CA PHE A 336 -18.54 -3.44 -0.48
C PHE A 336 -17.76 -4.35 -1.43
N ALA A 337 -18.22 -4.58 -2.67
CA ALA A 337 -17.46 -5.33 -3.66
C ALA A 337 -16.10 -4.66 -3.96
N VAL A 338 -16.08 -3.32 -4.08
CA VAL A 338 -14.84 -2.54 -4.25
C VAL A 338 -13.92 -2.71 -3.03
N LEU A 339 -14.48 -2.64 -1.82
CA LEU A 339 -13.75 -2.87 -0.58
C LEU A 339 -13.11 -4.27 -0.53
N VAL A 340 -13.89 -5.33 -0.84
CA VAL A 340 -13.39 -6.71 -0.87
C VAL A 340 -12.24 -6.84 -1.88
N HIS A 341 -12.40 -6.26 -3.08
CA HIS A 341 -11.34 -6.27 -4.08
C HIS A 341 -10.06 -5.59 -3.59
N TYR A 342 -10.19 -4.43 -2.93
CA TYR A 342 -9.05 -3.74 -2.35
C TYR A 342 -8.35 -4.56 -1.25
N LEU A 343 -9.12 -5.17 -0.34
CA LEU A 343 -8.57 -5.94 0.78
C LEU A 343 -7.76 -7.17 0.31
N TYR A 344 -8.15 -7.78 -0.81
CA TYR A 344 -7.48 -8.95 -1.38
C TYR A 344 -6.38 -8.62 -2.40
N CYS A 345 -6.46 -7.49 -3.10
CA CYS A 345 -5.55 -7.22 -4.24
C CYS A 345 -4.73 -5.94 -4.08
N ASN A 346 -5.05 -5.09 -3.09
CA ASN A 346 -4.49 -3.74 -2.94
C ASN A 346 -4.69 -2.84 -4.18
N GLN A 347 -5.68 -3.19 -5.00
CA GLN A 347 -6.08 -2.48 -6.20
C GLN A 347 -7.52 -2.02 -6.05
N THR A 348 -7.83 -0.85 -6.60
CA THR A 348 -9.13 -0.21 -6.51
C THR A 348 -9.77 -0.13 -7.88
N MET A 349 -11.04 -0.51 -7.95
CA MET A 349 -11.90 -0.36 -9.13
C MET A 349 -12.89 0.79 -8.86
N VAL A 350 -12.32 1.98 -8.66
CA VAL A 350 -13.09 3.19 -8.31
C VAL A 350 -13.41 3.97 -9.58
N THR A 351 -14.63 4.49 -9.65
CA THR A 351 -15.14 5.36 -10.71
C THR A 351 -15.54 6.70 -10.11
N LEU A 352 -15.69 7.74 -10.92
CA LEU A 352 -16.17 9.05 -10.45
C LEU A 352 -17.54 8.98 -9.75
N GLU A 353 -18.39 8.04 -10.18
CA GLU A 353 -19.73 7.86 -9.62
C GLU A 353 -19.71 7.24 -8.22
N ASN A 354 -18.80 6.29 -7.95
CA ASN A 354 -18.75 5.57 -6.67
C ASN A 354 -17.67 6.08 -5.72
N ALA A 355 -16.74 6.93 -6.16
CA ALA A 355 -15.58 7.35 -5.38
C ALA A 355 -15.94 7.96 -4.02
N MET A 356 -17.00 8.78 -3.97
CA MET A 356 -17.44 9.42 -2.73
C MET A 356 -17.98 8.39 -1.74
N ASP A 357 -18.85 7.47 -2.19
CA ASP A 357 -19.40 6.42 -1.35
C ASP A 357 -18.31 5.45 -0.87
N VAL A 358 -17.32 5.16 -1.70
CA VAL A 358 -16.16 4.34 -1.33
C VAL A 358 -15.29 5.06 -0.29
N ILE A 359 -15.10 6.38 -0.36
CA ILE A 359 -14.38 7.14 0.68
C ILE A 359 -15.15 7.09 2.01
N VAL A 360 -16.46 7.32 1.99
CA VAL A 360 -17.33 7.23 3.18
C VAL A 360 -17.20 5.85 3.82
N ALA A 361 -17.32 4.79 3.02
CA ALA A 361 -17.22 3.42 3.50
C ALA A 361 -15.80 3.08 4.01
N ALA A 362 -14.75 3.53 3.32
CA ALA A 362 -13.38 3.30 3.72
C ALA A 362 -13.04 3.99 5.05
N ASP A 363 -13.61 5.17 5.29
CA ASP A 363 -13.47 5.87 6.57
C ASP A 363 -14.23 5.15 7.69
N MET A 364 -15.52 4.86 7.48
CA MET A 364 -16.38 4.14 8.43
C MET A 364 -15.80 2.78 8.84
N LEU A 365 -15.24 2.04 7.87
CA LEU A 365 -14.67 0.71 8.07
C LEU A 365 -13.16 0.75 8.41
N LEU A 366 -12.61 1.93 8.69
CA LEU A 366 -11.21 2.13 9.09
C LEU A 366 -10.20 1.45 8.14
N VAL A 367 -10.35 1.70 6.84
CA VAL A 367 -9.47 1.22 5.77
C VAL A 367 -8.73 2.40 5.13
N PRO A 368 -7.74 3.00 5.83
CA PRO A 368 -7.08 4.23 5.39
C PRO A 368 -6.34 4.08 4.06
N GLY A 369 -5.84 2.88 3.74
CA GLY A 369 -5.19 2.62 2.46
C GLY A 369 -6.14 2.74 1.25
N LEU A 370 -7.40 2.30 1.39
CA LEU A 370 -8.44 2.46 0.37
C LEU A 370 -8.82 3.93 0.22
N LYS A 371 -9.04 4.61 1.34
CA LYS A 371 -9.35 6.05 1.40
C LYS A 371 -8.28 6.88 0.66
N ARG A 372 -6.99 6.57 0.89
CA ARG A 372 -5.86 7.20 0.18
C ARG A 372 -5.86 6.90 -1.32
N GLN A 373 -6.12 5.66 -1.74
CA GLN A 373 -6.18 5.32 -3.17
C GLN A 373 -7.32 6.03 -3.89
N CYS A 374 -8.49 6.16 -3.24
CA CYS A 374 -9.60 6.95 -3.77
C CYS A 374 -9.22 8.42 -3.92
N GLY A 375 -8.52 8.98 -2.93
CA GLY A 375 -8.01 10.35 -3.00
C GLY A 375 -7.04 10.58 -4.16
N VAL A 376 -6.11 9.65 -4.40
CA VAL A 376 -5.20 9.70 -5.55
C VAL A 376 -5.96 9.63 -6.88
N TYR A 377 -6.99 8.77 -6.96
CA TYR A 377 -7.83 8.68 -8.15
C TYR A 377 -8.58 9.99 -8.41
N LEU A 378 -9.27 10.54 -7.40
CA LEU A 378 -9.99 11.81 -7.52
C LEU A 378 -9.05 12.96 -7.94
N GLY A 379 -7.85 13.03 -7.36
CA GLY A 379 -6.83 14.01 -7.73
C GLY A 379 -6.39 13.92 -9.20
N SER A 380 -6.46 12.72 -9.80
CA SER A 380 -6.17 12.53 -11.23
C SER A 380 -7.33 12.92 -12.16
N GLN A 381 -8.54 13.07 -11.60
CA GLN A 381 -9.77 13.40 -12.33
C GLN A 381 -10.27 14.84 -12.06
N LEU A 382 -9.41 15.72 -11.55
CA LEU A 382 -9.77 17.12 -11.27
C LEU A 382 -10.10 17.88 -12.55
N HIS A 383 -11.22 18.58 -12.54
CA HIS A 383 -11.67 19.54 -13.54
C HIS A 383 -12.30 20.76 -12.86
N THR A 384 -12.48 21.85 -13.61
CA THR A 384 -12.95 23.12 -13.04
C THR A 384 -14.35 23.01 -12.42
N GLU A 385 -15.22 22.16 -12.94
CA GLU A 385 -16.56 21.95 -12.37
C GLU A 385 -16.61 21.04 -11.12
N ASN A 386 -15.58 20.22 -10.82
CA ASN A 386 -15.60 19.30 -9.65
C ASN A 386 -14.60 19.66 -8.55
N VAL A 387 -13.64 20.55 -8.81
CA VAL A 387 -12.53 20.77 -7.86
C VAL A 387 -13.01 21.27 -6.49
N ILE A 388 -14.06 22.09 -6.45
CA ILE A 388 -14.59 22.64 -5.20
C ILE A 388 -15.31 21.56 -4.39
N THR A 389 -16.12 20.73 -5.04
CA THR A 389 -16.80 19.61 -4.37
C THR A 389 -15.80 18.58 -3.87
N ILE A 390 -14.78 18.26 -4.67
CA ILE A 390 -13.68 17.36 -4.27
C ILE A 390 -12.85 17.96 -3.13
N LEU A 391 -12.59 19.27 -3.11
CA LEU A 391 -11.91 19.94 -2.00
C LEU A 391 -12.70 19.78 -0.70
N ARG A 392 -14.03 20.00 -0.73
CA ARG A 392 -14.90 19.82 0.45
C ARG A 392 -14.83 18.39 0.97
N VAL A 393 -14.86 17.40 0.07
CA VAL A 393 -14.69 15.99 0.45
C VAL A 393 -13.29 15.75 1.02
N ALA A 394 -12.24 16.31 0.43
CA ALA A 394 -10.89 16.16 0.93
C ALA A 394 -10.74 16.68 2.36
N ARG A 395 -11.33 17.84 2.68
CA ARG A 395 -11.36 18.41 4.04
C ARG A 395 -12.20 17.56 5.00
N MET A 396 -13.43 17.21 4.60
CA MET A 396 -14.35 16.42 5.41
C MET A 396 -13.78 15.05 5.82
N PHE A 397 -12.96 14.46 4.95
CA PHE A 397 -12.32 13.18 5.18
C PHE A 397 -10.82 13.30 5.48
N GLU A 398 -10.29 14.49 5.81
CA GLU A 398 -8.88 14.65 6.20
C GLU A 398 -7.88 14.02 5.20
N LEU A 399 -8.04 14.33 3.92
CA LEU A 399 -7.18 13.89 2.82
C LEU A 399 -6.23 15.03 2.37
N PRO A 400 -5.16 15.34 3.13
CA PRO A 400 -4.35 16.54 2.93
C PRO A 400 -3.67 16.58 1.55
N ARG A 401 -3.32 15.42 0.98
CA ARG A 401 -2.75 15.36 -0.37
C ARG A 401 -3.72 15.74 -1.46
N LEU A 402 -4.97 15.30 -1.32
CA LEU A 402 -6.01 15.64 -2.27
C LEU A 402 -6.39 17.11 -2.13
N GLU A 403 -6.42 17.62 -0.89
CA GLU A 403 -6.61 19.05 -0.61
C GLU A 403 -5.52 19.90 -1.27
N ASP A 404 -4.23 19.60 -1.03
CA ASP A 404 -3.09 20.25 -1.69
C ASP A 404 -3.23 20.20 -3.22
N GLN A 405 -3.66 19.06 -3.79
CA GLN A 405 -3.88 18.90 -5.24
C GLN A 405 -5.03 19.78 -5.75
N CYS A 406 -6.13 19.87 -5.01
CA CYS A 406 -7.28 20.71 -5.36
C CYS A 406 -6.89 22.19 -5.34
N ILE A 407 -6.18 22.64 -4.31
CA ILE A 407 -5.72 24.03 -4.20
C ILE A 407 -4.73 24.37 -5.30
N ALA A 408 -3.75 23.51 -5.55
CA ALA A 408 -2.81 23.70 -6.66
C ALA A 408 -3.54 23.77 -8.02
N PHE A 409 -4.57 22.94 -8.23
CA PHE A 409 -5.39 22.97 -9.44
C PHE A 409 -6.21 24.26 -9.56
N MET A 410 -6.84 24.72 -8.47
CA MET A 410 -7.60 25.98 -8.43
C MET A 410 -6.68 27.18 -8.69
N ALA A 411 -5.52 27.26 -8.06
CA ALA A 411 -4.54 28.34 -8.28
C ALA A 411 -4.10 28.43 -9.74
N LYS A 412 -3.97 27.29 -10.42
CA LYS A 412 -3.62 27.26 -11.85
C LYS A 412 -4.77 27.77 -12.74
N ASN A 413 -6.01 27.43 -12.40
CA ASN A 413 -7.21 27.74 -13.20
C ASN A 413 -8.09 28.83 -12.55
N LEU A 414 -7.48 29.75 -11.80
CA LEU A 414 -8.19 30.68 -10.91
C LEU A 414 -9.30 31.47 -11.62
N ASP A 415 -9.04 31.95 -12.84
CA ASP A 415 -9.99 32.78 -13.59
C ASP A 415 -11.36 32.08 -13.79
N GLN A 416 -11.36 30.78 -14.06
CA GLN A 416 -12.60 30.00 -14.23
C GLN A 416 -13.27 29.68 -12.88
N VAL A 417 -12.47 29.55 -11.81
CA VAL A 417 -12.95 29.21 -10.47
C VAL A 417 -13.60 30.43 -9.80
N LEU A 418 -13.09 31.64 -10.04
CA LEU A 418 -13.64 32.89 -9.51
C LEU A 418 -15.09 33.14 -9.96
N GLU A 419 -15.46 32.68 -11.16
CA GLU A 419 -16.82 32.82 -11.71
C GLU A 419 -17.85 31.87 -11.06
N GLN A 420 -17.41 30.87 -10.31
CA GLN A 420 -18.29 29.86 -9.73
C GLN A 420 -18.88 30.31 -8.38
N GLU A 421 -20.20 30.30 -8.25
CA GLU A 421 -20.90 30.61 -6.98
C GLU A 421 -20.46 29.68 -5.83
N GLU A 422 -20.16 28.42 -6.15
CA GLU A 422 -19.67 27.44 -5.19
C GLU A 422 -18.35 27.87 -4.53
N PHE A 423 -17.49 28.58 -5.27
CA PHE A 423 -16.21 29.07 -4.76
C PHE A 423 -16.42 30.24 -3.80
N GLN A 424 -17.32 31.16 -4.15
CA GLN A 424 -17.69 32.27 -3.26
C GLN A 424 -18.28 31.73 -1.95
N SER A 425 -19.14 30.71 -2.03
CA SER A 425 -19.71 30.07 -0.85
C SER A 425 -18.65 29.38 0.03
N LEU A 426 -17.60 28.83 -0.59
CA LEU A 426 -16.46 28.24 0.13
C LEU A 426 -15.67 29.32 0.89
N ILE A 427 -15.36 30.46 0.25
CA ILE A 427 -14.65 31.56 0.91
C ILE A 427 -15.45 32.09 2.11
N LEU A 428 -16.76 32.27 1.94
CA LEU A 428 -17.63 32.74 3.03
C LEU A 428 -17.71 31.73 4.18
N ALA A 429 -17.70 30.42 3.88
CA ALA A 429 -17.66 29.37 4.89
C ALA A 429 -16.34 29.41 5.68
N ASP A 430 -15.19 29.41 4.98
CA ASP A 430 -13.86 29.50 5.62
C ASP A 430 -13.72 30.79 6.45
N ALA A 431 -14.23 31.92 5.96
CA ALA A 431 -14.25 33.18 6.70
C ALA A 431 -15.12 33.12 7.97
N GLY A 432 -16.22 32.35 7.94
CA GLY A 432 -17.14 32.18 9.06
C GLY A 432 -16.62 31.26 10.17
N GLU A 433 -15.67 30.36 9.87
CA GLU A 433 -15.06 29.47 10.87
C GLU A 433 -14.11 30.21 11.84
N VAL A 434 -13.66 31.41 11.47
CA VAL A 434 -12.81 32.27 12.31
C VAL A 434 -13.64 32.97 13.39
N VAL A 435 -13.77 32.32 14.56
CA VAL A 435 -14.49 32.89 15.71
C VAL A 435 -13.72 34.06 16.31
N GLY A 436 -14.29 35.27 16.25
CA GLY A 436 -13.70 36.47 16.87
C GLY A 436 -12.65 37.17 16.01
N ARG A 437 -12.92 37.26 14.70
CA ARG A 437 -12.03 37.81 13.67
C ARG A 437 -11.33 39.10 14.10
N GLN A 438 -10.02 39.05 14.20
CA GLN A 438 -9.14 40.22 14.26
C GLN A 438 -8.74 40.63 12.84
N GLU A 439 -8.30 41.87 12.64
CA GLU A 439 -7.82 42.38 11.33
C GLU A 439 -6.69 41.55 10.70
N THR A 440 -6.07 40.63 11.45
CA THR A 440 -4.97 39.77 11.00
C THR A 440 -5.38 38.33 10.68
N ASP A 441 -6.65 37.95 10.89
CA ASP A 441 -7.07 36.57 10.68
C ASP A 441 -7.33 36.30 9.20
N SER A 442 -6.58 35.34 8.66
CA SER A 442 -6.60 35.00 7.25
C SER A 442 -7.57 33.89 6.92
N VAL A 443 -8.18 34.00 5.74
CA VAL A 443 -9.05 32.96 5.19
C VAL A 443 -8.19 31.83 4.66
N THR A 444 -8.36 30.62 5.18
CA THR A 444 -7.52 29.45 4.91
C THR A 444 -7.33 29.19 3.42
N VAL A 445 -8.41 29.03 2.66
CA VAL A 445 -8.32 28.77 1.21
C VAL A 445 -7.64 29.91 0.45
N VAL A 446 -7.83 31.17 0.88
CA VAL A 446 -7.24 32.34 0.20
C VAL A 446 -5.73 32.36 0.40
N ASP A 447 -5.26 32.11 1.61
CA ASP A 447 -3.83 32.07 1.91
C ASP A 447 -3.11 30.94 1.19
N GLU A 448 -3.74 29.76 1.12
CA GLU A 448 -3.19 28.63 0.39
C GLU A 448 -3.13 28.93 -1.12
N LEU A 449 -4.16 29.56 -1.69
CA LEU A 449 -4.12 30.04 -3.07
C LEU A 449 -3.02 31.08 -3.29
N ARG A 450 -2.90 32.08 -2.41
CA ARG A 450 -1.84 33.11 -2.46
C ARG A 450 -0.46 32.46 -2.45
N TYR A 451 -0.25 31.43 -1.62
CA TYR A 451 0.97 30.65 -1.56
C TYR A 451 1.26 29.96 -2.90
N TYR A 452 0.31 29.19 -3.43
CA TYR A 452 0.52 28.46 -4.69
C TYR A 452 0.78 29.40 -5.87
N ILE A 453 0.00 30.49 -5.99
CA ILE A 453 0.18 31.49 -7.05
C ILE A 453 1.57 32.14 -6.96
N SER A 454 2.04 32.46 -5.75
CA SER A 454 3.35 33.10 -5.55
C SER A 454 4.52 32.13 -5.70
N SER A 455 4.33 30.85 -5.35
CA SER A 455 5.36 29.82 -5.39
C SER A 455 5.63 29.28 -6.79
N ALA A 456 4.67 29.40 -7.71
CA ALA A 456 4.75 28.87 -9.08
C ALA A 456 5.54 29.77 -10.07
N VAL A 457 6.25 30.77 -9.56
CA VAL A 457 6.82 31.86 -10.37
C VAL A 457 8.33 31.70 -10.50
N GLU A 458 8.81 31.35 -11.69
CA GLU A 458 10.25 31.24 -12.01
C GLU A 458 10.69 32.31 -13.02
N THR A 459 9.76 32.80 -13.84
CA THR A 459 10.02 33.75 -14.94
C THR A 459 9.29 35.09 -14.78
N ILE A 460 9.77 36.13 -15.46
CA ILE A 460 9.15 37.47 -15.43
C ILE A 460 7.70 37.45 -15.96
N SER A 461 7.40 36.58 -16.93
CA SER A 461 6.04 36.42 -17.46
C SER A 461 5.10 35.85 -16.40
N GLU A 462 5.54 34.84 -15.66
CA GLU A 462 4.77 34.23 -14.57
C GLU A 462 4.59 35.20 -13.38
N ILE A 463 5.56 36.08 -13.12
CA ILE A 463 5.39 37.16 -12.10
C ILE A 463 4.20 38.04 -12.46
N GLN A 464 4.05 38.40 -13.74
CA GLN A 464 2.97 39.27 -14.17
C GLN A 464 1.61 38.57 -14.18
N GLU A 465 1.56 37.30 -14.58
CA GLU A 465 0.37 36.47 -14.48
C GLU A 465 -0.08 36.29 -13.02
N ALA A 466 0.85 35.93 -12.13
CA ALA A 466 0.59 35.77 -10.70
C ALA A 466 0.04 37.05 -10.06
N ARG A 467 0.59 38.22 -10.40
CA ARG A 467 0.06 39.52 -9.94
C ARG A 467 -1.37 39.77 -10.42
N THR A 468 -1.69 39.37 -11.65
CA THR A 468 -3.03 39.55 -12.23
C THR A 468 -4.05 38.63 -11.53
N LYS A 469 -3.66 37.38 -11.26
CA LYS A 469 -4.46 36.41 -10.49
C LYS A 469 -4.71 36.88 -9.06
N LEU A 470 -3.67 37.36 -8.37
CA LEU A 470 -3.80 37.91 -7.02
C LEU A 470 -4.73 39.14 -7.00
N ALA A 471 -4.57 40.07 -7.95
CA ALA A 471 -5.45 41.23 -8.03
C ALA A 471 -6.93 40.85 -8.24
N SER A 472 -7.19 39.83 -9.08
CA SER A 472 -8.56 39.34 -9.32
C SER A 472 -9.16 38.68 -8.07
N LEU A 473 -8.33 37.99 -7.28
CA LEU A 473 -8.74 37.42 -6.01
C LEU A 473 -9.08 38.51 -4.98
N GLU A 474 -8.27 39.57 -4.88
CA GLU A 474 -8.56 40.71 -3.98
C GLU A 474 -9.88 41.40 -4.35
N THR A 475 -10.14 41.64 -5.64
CA THR A 475 -11.42 42.20 -6.09
C THR A 475 -12.61 41.34 -5.64
N LEU A 476 -12.49 40.01 -5.71
CA LEU A 476 -13.55 39.12 -5.25
C LEU A 476 -13.76 39.22 -3.73
N LEU A 477 -12.68 39.35 -2.94
CA LEU A 477 -12.80 39.51 -1.48
C LEU A 477 -13.48 40.83 -1.10
N GLU A 478 -13.15 41.91 -1.81
CA GLU A 478 -13.83 43.21 -1.67
C GLU A 478 -15.33 43.09 -1.98
N ASP A 479 -15.69 42.42 -3.08
CA ASP A 479 -17.08 42.19 -3.48
C ASP A 479 -17.86 41.35 -2.45
N LEU A 480 -17.18 40.42 -1.78
CA LEU A 480 -17.75 39.59 -0.71
C LEU A 480 -17.78 40.28 0.66
N GLY A 481 -17.23 41.50 0.79
CA GLY A 481 -17.17 42.25 2.05
C GLY A 481 -16.22 41.62 3.07
N ILE A 482 -15.20 40.91 2.60
CA ILE A 482 -14.17 40.27 3.43
C ILE A 482 -12.93 41.17 3.38
N ASP A 483 -12.69 41.93 4.44
CA ASP A 483 -11.45 42.71 4.55
C ASP A 483 -10.24 41.75 4.50
N ALA A 484 -9.28 42.07 3.63
CA ALA A 484 -8.18 41.23 3.19
C ALA A 484 -6.95 41.25 4.09
#